data_AF-A0A924YLP8-F1
#
_entry.id   AF-A0A924YLP8-F1
#
_cell.length_a   1.000
_cell.length_b   1.000
_cell.length_c   1.000
_cell.angle_alpha   90.00
_cell.angle_beta   90.00
_cell.angle_gamma   90.00
#
_symmetry.space_group_name_H-M   'P 1'
#
loop_
_entity.id
_entity.type
_entity.pdbx_description
1 polymer ?
#
loop_
_entity_poly.entity_id
_entity_poly.type
_entity_poly.pdbx_seq_one_letter_code
_entity_poly.pdbx_strand_id
1 'polypeptide(L)' 'MNAQELQAFRQQKDQEFKNSYQSPLTPEQQAAFDGLIYYEHMPALDLVVTLEPFEFQDEVELQTTSGDVKDFTRLGRFAF' A
#
# COMPACT_ATOMS: atom_id res chain seq x y z
N MET A 1 -0.56 14.70 3.57
CA MET A 1 0.23 14.69 2.33
C MET A 1 -0.34 15.74 1.38
N ASN A 2 0.48 16.58 0.77
CA ASN A 2 0.00 17.54 -0.23
C ASN A 2 -0.14 16.88 -1.62
N ALA A 3 -0.78 17.56 -2.56
CA ALA A 3 -1.07 17.01 -3.89
C ALA A 3 0.20 16.65 -4.70
N GLN A 4 1.28 17.42 -4.54
CA GLN A 4 2.55 17.16 -5.24
C GLN A 4 3.26 15.93 -4.68
N GLU A 5 3.31 15.81 -3.35
CA GLU A 5 3.84 14.64 -2.66
C GLU A 5 3.08 13.38 -3.06
N LEU A 6 1.74 13.46 -3.12
CA LEU A 6 0.90 12.34 -3.56
C LEU A 6 1.15 11.98 -5.02
N GLN A 7 1.28 12.96 -5.91
CA GLN A 7 1.60 12.71 -7.31
C GLN A 7 2.96 12.02 -7.48
N ALA A 8 3.98 12.48 -6.76
CA ALA A 8 5.31 11.87 -6.77
C ALA A 8 5.26 10.42 -6.27
N PHE A 9 4.53 10.16 -5.18
CA PHE A 9 4.32 8.81 -4.67
C PHE A 9 3.64 7.89 -5.68
N ARG A 10 2.60 8.38 -6.37
CA ARG A 10 1.90 7.62 -7.43
C ARG A 10 2.83 7.29 -8.60
N GLN A 11 3.61 8.26 -9.05
CA GLN A 11 4.59 8.05 -10.11
C GLN A 11 5.63 7.00 -9.70
N GLN A 12 6.18 7.09 -8.48
CA GLN A 12 7.11 6.07 -7.98
C GLN A 12 6.45 4.69 -7.94
N LYS A 13 5.21 4.60 -7.47
CA LYS A 13 4.47 3.34 -7.39
C LYS A 13 4.22 2.72 -8.76
N ASP A 14 3.87 3.53 -9.77
CA ASP A 14 3.72 3.07 -11.15
C ASP A 14 5.06 2.56 -11.72
N GLN A 15 6.18 3.22 -11.42
CA GLN A 15 7.51 2.75 -11.85
C GLN A 15 7.90 1.42 -11.20
N GLU A 16 7.57 1.22 -9.93
CA GLU A 16 7.78 -0.07 -9.25
C GLU A 16 7.00 -1.20 -9.94
N PHE A 17 5.73 -0.96 -10.31
CA PHE A 17 4.94 -1.95 -11.04
C PHE A 17 5.51 -2.21 -12.43
N LYS A 18 5.94 -1.16 -13.14
CA LYS A 18 6.42 -1.28 -14.52
C LYS A 18 7.79 -1.94 -14.65
N ASN A 19 8.73 -1.62 -13.74
CA ASN A 19 10.15 -1.90 -13.96
C ASN A 19 10.81 -2.77 -12.88
N SER A 20 10.18 -2.95 -11.71
CA SER A 20 10.82 -3.68 -10.62
C SER A 20 10.84 -5.19 -10.88
N TYR A 21 11.93 -5.85 -10.49
CA TYR A 21 12.02 -7.31 -10.49
C TYR A 21 11.11 -7.95 -9.43
N GLN A 22 10.70 -7.16 -8.43
CA GLN A 22 9.73 -7.55 -7.41
C GLN A 22 8.30 -7.17 -7.79
N SER A 23 8.08 -6.69 -9.03
CA SER A 23 6.74 -6.37 -9.48
C SER A 23 5.86 -7.61 -9.43
N PRO A 24 4.59 -7.46 -9.01
CA PRO A 24 3.61 -8.55 -9.08
C PRO A 24 3.12 -8.81 -10.51
N LEU A 25 3.50 -7.99 -11.49
CA LEU A 25 3.09 -8.14 -12.89
C LEU A 25 4.00 -9.12 -13.64
N THR A 26 3.43 -9.89 -14.57
CA THR A 26 4.24 -10.68 -15.52
C THR A 26 4.98 -9.76 -16.50
N PRO A 27 6.05 -10.23 -17.18
CA PRO A 27 6.76 -9.42 -18.17
C PRO A 27 5.84 -8.87 -19.27
N GLU A 28 4.87 -9.65 -19.73
CA GLU A 28 3.88 -9.21 -20.74
C GLU A 28 2.96 -8.13 -20.19
N GLN A 29 2.55 -8.25 -18.92
CA GLN A 29 1.75 -7.23 -18.25
C GLN A 29 2.53 -5.94 -18.03
N GLN A 30 3.81 -6.01 -17.63
CA GLN A 30 4.69 -4.85 -17.51
C GLN A 30 4.86 -4.11 -18.84
N ALA A 31 5.00 -4.85 -19.95
CA ALA A 31 5.12 -4.27 -21.28
C ALA A 31 3.88 -3.47 -21.71
N ALA A 32 2.67 -3.90 -21.28
CA ALA A 32 1.40 -3.23 -21.54
C ALA A 32 0.93 -2.31 -20.40
N PHE A 33 1.75 -2.10 -19.36
CA PHE A 33 1.35 -1.34 -18.18
C PHE A 33 1.51 0.16 -18.37
N ASP A 34 0.40 0.90 -18.23
CA ASP A 34 0.33 2.36 -18.42
C ASP A 34 0.04 3.14 -17.13
N GLY A 35 -0.05 2.47 -15.98
CA GLY A 35 -0.25 3.07 -14.67
C GLY A 35 -1.39 2.41 -13.87
N LEU A 36 -1.37 2.60 -12.56
CA LEU A 36 -2.48 2.18 -11.69
C LEU A 36 -3.68 3.13 -11.83
N ILE A 37 -4.85 2.61 -11.51
CA ILE A 37 -6.07 3.42 -11.40
C ILE A 37 -6.12 4.02 -10.00
N TYR A 38 -6.02 5.35 -9.91
CA TYR A 38 -6.03 6.09 -8.66
C TYR A 38 -7.38 6.78 -8.43
N TYR A 39 -7.84 6.77 -7.18
CA TYR A 39 -8.90 7.69 -6.75
C TYR A 39 -8.42 9.15 -6.79
N GLU A 40 -9.35 10.09 -6.97
CA GLU A 40 -9.04 11.51 -6.90
C GLU A 40 -8.47 11.90 -5.54
N HIS A 41 -7.61 12.92 -5.52
CA HIS A 41 -7.06 13.42 -4.27
C HIS A 41 -8.16 14.09 -3.44
N MET A 42 -8.45 13.52 -2.27
CA MET A 42 -9.49 14.00 -1.37
C MET A 42 -8.88 14.31 0.00
N PRO A 43 -8.41 15.55 0.25
CA PRO A 43 -7.77 15.94 1.52
C PRO A 43 -8.63 15.67 2.76
N ALA A 44 -9.95 15.62 2.61
CA ALA A 44 -10.88 15.29 3.69
C ALA A 44 -10.72 13.85 4.23
N LEU A 45 -10.09 12.95 3.46
CA LEU A 45 -9.78 11.58 3.88
C LEU A 45 -8.35 11.43 4.45
N ASP A 46 -7.55 12.50 4.46
CA ASP A 46 -6.23 12.52 5.08
C ASP A 46 -6.37 12.84 6.58
N LEU A 47 -6.75 11.81 7.34
CA LEU A 47 -7.06 11.93 8.76
C LEU A 47 -5.80 11.80 9.61
N VAL A 48 -5.62 12.74 10.55
CA VAL A 48 -4.64 12.59 11.63
C VAL A 48 -5.30 11.80 12.76
N VAL A 49 -4.87 10.55 12.93
CA VAL A 49 -5.42 9.61 13.91
C VAL A 49 -4.37 9.18 14.94
N THR A 50 -4.82 8.85 16.14
CA THR A 50 -3.96 8.34 17.22
C THR A 50 -4.00 6.82 17.23
N LEU A 51 -2.83 6.18 17.28
CA LEU A 51 -2.74 4.73 17.50
C LEU A 51 -3.13 4.39 18.94
N GLU A 52 -4.16 3.57 19.10
CA GLU A 52 -4.52 2.93 20.36
C GLU A 52 -3.87 1.54 20.41
N PRO A 53 -2.74 1.35 21.10
CA PRO A 53 -2.07 0.05 21.15
C PRO A 53 -2.91 -0.98 21.91
N PHE A 54 -2.86 -2.24 21.49
CA PHE A 54 -3.46 -3.33 22.26
C PHE A 54 -2.58 -3.70 23.44
N GLU A 55 -3.22 -4.12 24.55
CA GLU A 55 -2.51 -4.61 25.74
C GLU A 55 -1.71 -5.89 25.43
N PHE A 56 -2.26 -6.76 24.60
CA PHE A 56 -1.61 -7.95 24.06
C PHE A 56 -1.52 -7.84 22.54
N GLN A 57 -0.31 -8.04 22.01
CA GLN A 57 -0.02 -7.93 20.59
C GLN A 57 0.23 -9.32 20.01
N ASP A 58 -0.85 -9.96 19.58
CA ASP A 58 -0.78 -11.28 18.97
C ASP A 58 -0.33 -11.19 17.50
N GLU A 59 0.23 -12.29 17.00
CA GLU A 59 0.55 -12.44 15.58
C GLU A 59 -0.68 -12.89 14.78
N VAL A 60 -0.79 -12.36 13.57
CA VAL A 60 -1.78 -12.79 12.58
C VAL A 60 -1.10 -13.15 11.28
N GLU A 61 -1.52 -14.28 10.74
CA GLU A 61 -1.13 -14.73 9.41
C GLU A 61 -1.95 -13.99 8.35
N LEU A 62 -1.27 -13.32 7.43
CA LEU A 62 -1.88 -12.70 6.26
C LEU A 62 -1.32 -13.34 5.00
N GLN A 63 -2.21 -13.84 4.15
CA GLN A 63 -1.86 -14.33 2.83
C GLN A 63 -1.51 -13.14 1.92
N THR A 64 -0.35 -13.22 1.27
CA THR A 64 0.11 -12.22 0.29
C THR A 64 -0.36 -12.60 -1.12
N THR A 65 -0.30 -11.63 -2.03
CA THR A 65 -0.58 -11.87 -3.45
C THR A 65 0.46 -12.74 -4.15
N SER A 66 1.64 -12.97 -3.53
CA SER A 66 2.62 -13.96 -4.02
C SER A 66 2.24 -15.41 -3.67
N GLY A 67 1.17 -15.61 -2.89
CA GLY A 67 0.72 -16.92 -2.42
C GLY A 67 1.37 -17.34 -1.09
N ASP A 68 2.32 -16.56 -0.57
CA ASP A 68 2.97 -16.82 0.70
C ASP A 68 2.11 -16.33 1.88
N VAL A 69 2.30 -16.93 3.04
CA VAL A 69 1.74 -16.43 4.31
C VAL A 69 2.83 -15.65 5.04
N LYS A 70 2.48 -14.51 5.60
CA LYS A 70 3.37 -13.71 6.44
C LYS A 70 2.72 -13.41 7.79
N ASP A 71 3.53 -13.47 8.83
CA ASP A 71 3.13 -13.09 10.18
C ASP A 71 3.24 -11.59 10.37
N PHE A 72 2.20 -11.00 10.95
CA PHE A 72 2.15 -9.59 11.32
C PHE A 72 1.71 -9.45 12.76
N THR A 73 2.37 -8.55 13.50
CA THR A 73 1.96 -8.20 14.86
C THR A 73 0.75 -7.26 14.84
N ARG A 74 -0.31 -7.61 15.55
CA ARG A 74 -1.46 -6.74 15.78
C ARG A 74 -1.09 -5.62 16.77
N LEU A 75 -0.56 -4.52 16.26
CA LEU A 75 -0.02 -3.43 17.09
C LEU A 75 -1.11 -2.68 17.87
N GLY A 76 -2.27 -2.44 17.26
CA GLY A 76 -3.32 -1.61 17.85
C GLY A 76 -4.42 -1.32 16.85
N ARG A 77 -5.21 -0.28 17.15
CA ARG A 77 -6.29 0.21 16.29
C ARG A 77 -6.26 1.73 16.15
N PHE A 78 -6.93 2.22 15.12
CA PHE A 78 -7.29 3.62 14.96
C PHE A 78 -8.81 3.76 15.06
N ALA A 79 -9.29 4.83 15.67
CA ALA A 79 -10.71 5.19 15.70
C ALA A 79 -10.89 6.54 14.98
N PHE A 80 -11.76 6.60 13.97
CA PHE A 80 -12.02 7.77 13.14
C PHE A 80 -13.41 7.72 12.48
#